data_AF-A0A7S3PSV9-F1
#
_entry.id   AF-A0A7S3PSV9-F1
#
_cell.length_a   1.000
_cell.length_b   1.000
_cell.length_c   1.000
_cell.angle_alpha   90.00
_cell.angle_beta   90.00
_cell.angle_gamma   90.00
#
_symmetry.space_group_name_H-M   'P 1'
#
loop_
_entity.id
_entity.type
_entity.pdbx_description
1 polymer ?
#
loop_
_entity_poly.entity_id
_entity_poly.type
_entity_poly.pdbx_seq_one_letter_code
_entity_poly.pdbx_strand_id
1 'polypeptide(L)'
;RELDLDILLYGPDNNILESNKLQIPHARLQERDFVLKPLCDLGLNSFRLSDGQSVGKVLERAQTETTTRVCELNSKSENSFLLNNLSRTSHIMGILNVTPDSFSDGGKYVNLDNAISHIRLMRDAGVSIIDIGGEST
;
A
#
# COMPACT_ATOMS: atom_id res chain seq x y z
N ARG A 1 4.59 -24.85 -0.97
CA ARG A 1 4.02 -24.25 -2.20
C ARG A 1 4.65 -22.88 -2.35
N GLU A 2 5.18 -22.55 -3.51
CA GLU A 2 5.80 -21.23 -3.77
C GLU A 2 4.75 -20.19 -4.18
N LEU A 3 3.64 -20.64 -4.79
CA LEU A 3 2.52 -19.80 -5.21
C LEU A 3 1.21 -20.60 -5.14
N ASP A 4 0.11 -19.92 -4.83
CA ASP A 4 -1.26 -20.45 -4.85
C ASP A 4 -2.13 -19.49 -5.66
N LEU A 5 -2.86 -20.01 -6.65
CA LEU A 5 -3.71 -19.22 -7.54
C LEU A 5 -5.13 -19.77 -7.52
N ASP A 6 -6.06 -18.96 -7.00
CA ASP A 6 -7.48 -19.27 -6.94
C ASP A 6 -8.26 -18.34 -7.88
N ILE A 7 -9.24 -18.89 -8.60
CA ILE A 7 -10.25 -18.07 -9.31
C ILE A 7 -11.32 -17.70 -8.29
N LEU A 8 -11.40 -16.42 -7.93
CA LEU A 8 -12.34 -15.94 -6.92
C LEU A 8 -13.71 -15.64 -7.51
N LEU A 9 -13.73 -14.89 -8.62
CA LEU A 9 -14.90 -14.29 -9.24
C LEU A 9 -14.77 -14.37 -10.77
N TYR A 10 -15.89 -14.33 -11.51
CA TYR A 10 -15.88 -14.39 -12.97
C TYR A 10 -17.06 -13.64 -13.60
N GLY A 11 -16.80 -12.87 -14.67
CA GLY A 11 -17.82 -12.17 -15.45
C GLY A 11 -18.30 -10.83 -14.86
N PRO A 12 -19.05 -10.03 -15.65
CA PRO A 12 -19.52 -8.69 -15.26
C PRO A 12 -20.63 -8.72 -14.19
N ASP A 13 -21.38 -9.81 -14.10
CA ASP A 13 -22.59 -9.92 -13.24
C ASP A 13 -22.51 -11.11 -12.24
N ASN A 14 -21.30 -11.49 -11.81
CA ASN A 14 -21.09 -12.58 -10.85
C ASN A 14 -21.58 -13.92 -11.40
N ASN A 15 -21.07 -14.32 -12.56
CA ASN A 15 -21.44 -15.59 -13.16
C ASN A 15 -21.23 -16.72 -12.14
N ILE A 16 -22.33 -17.39 -11.80
CA ILE A 16 -22.29 -18.56 -10.94
C ILE A 16 -21.88 -19.75 -11.81
N LEU A 17 -20.73 -20.33 -11.50
CA LEU A 17 -20.24 -21.54 -12.14
C LEU A 17 -20.15 -22.62 -11.09
N GLU A 18 -20.98 -23.65 -11.21
CA GLU A 18 -20.97 -24.80 -10.31
C GLU A 18 -20.74 -26.07 -11.11
N SER A 19 -19.67 -26.78 -10.77
CA SER A 19 -19.34 -28.08 -11.32
C SER A 19 -18.61 -28.90 -10.26
N ASN A 20 -18.35 -30.17 -10.56
CA ASN A 20 -17.51 -31.01 -9.72
C ASN A 20 -16.04 -30.57 -9.64
N LYS A 21 -15.59 -29.63 -10.48
CA LYS A 21 -14.20 -29.17 -10.55
C LYS A 21 -14.00 -27.71 -10.16
N LEU A 22 -15.03 -26.89 -10.27
CA LEU A 22 -14.95 -25.44 -10.12
C LEU A 22 -16.23 -24.91 -9.51
N GLN A 23 -16.07 -24.04 -8.52
CA GLN A 23 -17.15 -23.29 -7.90
C GLN A 23 -16.79 -21.80 -7.88
N ILE A 24 -17.61 -20.97 -8.53
CA ILE A 24 -17.50 -19.51 -8.57
C ILE A 24 -18.85 -18.89 -8.17
N PRO A 25 -18.88 -17.92 -7.24
CA PRO A 25 -17.76 -17.40 -6.45
C PRO A 25 -17.08 -18.46 -5.58
N HIS A 26 -15.78 -18.31 -5.32
CA HIS A 26 -15.01 -19.29 -4.56
C HIS A 26 -15.64 -19.55 -3.17
N ALA A 27 -15.89 -20.83 -2.85
CA ALA A 27 -16.74 -21.24 -1.72
C ALA A 27 -16.30 -20.71 -0.34
N ARG A 28 -14.98 -20.50 -0.16
CA ARG A 28 -14.38 -20.08 1.12
C ARG A 28 -13.91 -18.63 1.12
N LEU A 29 -14.38 -17.82 0.17
CA LEU A 29 -13.99 -16.42 0.05
C LEU A 29 -14.41 -15.63 1.30
N GLN A 30 -15.62 -15.88 1.82
CA GLN A 30 -16.15 -15.19 3.01
C GLN A 30 -15.40 -15.46 4.32
N GLU A 31 -14.52 -16.48 4.37
CA GLU A 31 -13.76 -16.85 5.58
C GLU A 31 -12.37 -16.21 5.63
N ARG A 32 -11.96 -15.48 4.58
CA ARG A 32 -10.55 -15.10 4.37
C ARG A 32 -10.39 -13.59 4.24
N ASP A 33 -9.95 -12.93 5.31
CA ASP A 33 -9.68 -11.48 5.34
C ASP A 33 -8.67 -11.03 4.29
N PHE A 34 -7.63 -11.84 4.07
CA PHE A 34 -6.59 -11.58 3.06
C PHE A 34 -7.09 -11.71 1.62
N VAL A 35 -8.32 -12.18 1.43
CA VAL A 35 -9.02 -12.18 0.14
C VAL A 35 -10.02 -11.02 0.08
N LEU A 36 -10.83 -10.83 1.13
CA LEU A 36 -11.87 -9.81 1.17
C LEU A 36 -11.32 -8.37 1.09
N LYS A 37 -10.23 -8.07 1.81
CA LYS A 37 -9.66 -6.71 1.83
C LYS A 37 -9.15 -6.26 0.44
N PRO A 38 -8.34 -7.05 -0.29
CA PRO A 38 -7.94 -6.70 -1.66
C PRO A 38 -9.13 -6.54 -2.61
N LEU A 39 -10.19 -7.35 -2.49
CA LEU A 39 -11.38 -7.20 -3.34
C LEU A 39 -12.07 -5.84 -3.11
N CYS A 40 -12.15 -5.38 -1.86
CA CYS A 40 -12.63 -4.03 -1.55
C CYS A 40 -11.71 -2.94 -2.13
N ASP A 41 -10.39 -3.14 -2.11
CA ASP A 41 -9.44 -2.18 -2.70
C ASP A 41 -9.60 -2.06 -4.23
N LEU A 42 -10.05 -3.13 -4.88
CA LEU A 42 -10.42 -3.14 -6.30
C LEU A 42 -11.80 -2.54 -6.58
N GLY A 43 -12.51 -2.06 -5.56
CA GLY A 43 -13.85 -1.46 -5.69
C GLY A 43 -15.01 -2.47 -5.77
N LEU A 44 -14.78 -3.73 -5.40
CA LEU A 44 -15.77 -4.81 -5.51
C LEU A 44 -16.67 -4.94 -4.27
N ASN A 45 -16.86 -3.86 -3.50
CA ASN A 45 -17.60 -3.87 -2.24
C ASN A 45 -19.06 -4.34 -2.38
N SER A 46 -19.70 -4.00 -3.51
CA SER A 46 -21.08 -4.38 -3.84
C SER A 46 -21.22 -5.80 -4.39
N PHE A 47 -20.10 -6.46 -4.71
CA PHE A 47 -20.08 -7.78 -5.32
C PHE A 47 -20.69 -8.82 -4.36
N ARG A 48 -21.65 -9.61 -4.85
CA ARG A 48 -22.31 -10.66 -4.05
C ARG A 48 -21.54 -11.98 -4.06
N LEU A 49 -21.35 -12.54 -2.88
CA LEU A 49 -20.77 -13.85 -2.64
C LEU A 49 -21.81 -14.97 -2.78
N SER A 50 -21.36 -16.22 -2.65
CA SER A 50 -22.20 -17.41 -2.81
C SER A 50 -23.36 -17.50 -1.79
N ASP A 51 -23.24 -16.82 -0.65
CA ASP A 51 -24.31 -16.70 0.36
C ASP A 51 -25.27 -15.52 0.11
N GLY A 52 -25.08 -14.80 -1.01
CA GLY A 52 -25.86 -13.63 -1.41
C GLY A 52 -25.47 -12.33 -0.72
N GLN A 53 -24.54 -12.34 0.25
CA GLN A 53 -24.05 -11.15 0.91
C GLN A 53 -23.01 -10.42 0.06
N SER A 54 -22.89 -9.10 0.24
CA SER A 54 -21.85 -8.35 -0.46
C SER A 54 -20.50 -8.50 0.23
N VAL A 55 -19.40 -8.41 -0.54
CA VAL A 55 -18.02 -8.42 -0.02
C VAL A 55 -17.86 -7.41 1.11
N GLY A 56 -18.33 -6.17 0.91
CA GLY A 56 -18.22 -5.11 1.92
C GLY A 56 -18.95 -5.47 3.22
N LYS A 57 -20.14 -6.06 3.14
CA LYS A 57 -20.92 -6.47 4.32
C LYS A 57 -20.27 -7.61 5.08
N VAL A 58 -19.63 -8.55 4.38
CA VAL A 58 -18.88 -9.64 5.03
C VAL A 58 -17.63 -9.10 5.70
N LEU A 59 -16.90 -8.19 5.04
CA LEU A 59 -15.71 -7.56 5.61
C LEU A 59 -16.03 -6.73 6.88
N GLU A 60 -17.16 -6.02 6.91
CA GLU A 60 -17.62 -5.28 8.10
C GLU A 60 -17.86 -6.19 9.32
N ARG A 61 -18.29 -7.44 9.10
CA ARG A 61 -18.54 -8.42 10.16
C ARG A 61 -17.29 -9.14 10.60
N ALA A 62 -16.30 -9.25 9.72
CA ALA A 62 -15.02 -9.83 10.04
C ALA A 62 -14.27 -8.88 10.98
N GLN A 63 -14.01 -9.30 12.22
CA GLN A 63 -13.21 -8.56 13.19
C GLN A 63 -11.74 -8.66 12.75
N THR A 64 -11.28 -7.74 11.88
CA THR A 64 -10.09 -7.97 11.05
C THR A 64 -8.80 -7.31 11.56
N GLU A 65 -8.04 -7.97 12.43
CA GLU A 65 -6.69 -7.52 12.84
C GLU A 65 -5.52 -8.22 12.11
N THR A 66 -5.77 -9.21 11.25
CA THR A 66 -4.71 -10.15 10.83
C THR A 66 -3.94 -9.77 9.56
N THR A 67 -4.36 -8.74 8.83
CA THR A 67 -3.82 -8.43 7.49
C THR A 67 -3.10 -7.09 7.46
N THR A 68 -1.80 -7.15 7.18
CA THR A 68 -0.93 -5.98 7.02
C THR A 68 -0.82 -5.60 5.55
N ARG A 69 -0.96 -4.31 5.24
CA ARG A 69 -0.64 -3.77 3.91
C ARG A 69 0.86 -3.61 3.81
N VAL A 70 1.44 -4.08 2.71
CA VAL A 70 2.87 -3.96 2.43
C VAL A 70 3.04 -3.06 1.22
N CYS A 71 3.93 -2.07 1.33
CA CYS A 71 4.48 -1.35 0.19
C CYS A 71 5.95 -1.74 0.11
N GLU A 72 6.32 -2.47 -0.94
CA GLU A 72 7.70 -2.92 -1.11
C GLU A 72 8.60 -1.73 -1.47
N LEU A 73 9.64 -1.51 -0.68
CA LEU A 73 10.73 -0.62 -1.02
C LEU A 73 11.86 -1.44 -1.65
N ASN A 74 12.15 -1.18 -2.92
CA ASN A 74 13.29 -1.78 -3.62
C ASN A 74 14.61 -1.23 -3.07
N SER A 75 15.09 -1.83 -1.98
CA SER A 75 16.46 -1.63 -1.51
C SER A 75 17.35 -2.67 -2.17
N LYS A 76 18.19 -2.26 -3.14
CA LYS A 76 19.34 -3.08 -3.57
C LYS A 76 20.41 -3.25 -2.47
N SER A 77 20.19 -2.66 -1.28
CA SER A 77 21.11 -2.73 -0.14
C SER A 77 20.61 -3.77 0.87
N GLU A 78 21.53 -4.53 1.44
CA GLU A 78 21.26 -5.53 2.51
C GLU A 78 20.59 -4.89 3.75
N ASN A 79 20.67 -3.56 3.90
CA ASN A 79 19.92 -2.79 4.88
C ASN A 79 18.58 -2.32 4.30
N SER A 80 17.69 -3.26 4.00
CA SER A 80 16.30 -2.91 3.75
C SER A 80 15.73 -2.34 5.06
N PHE A 81 15.65 -1.01 5.14
CA PHE A 81 14.79 -0.37 6.13
C PHE A 81 13.37 -0.70 5.71
N LEU A 82 12.88 -1.78 6.31
CA LEU A 82 11.54 -2.23 6.15
C LEU A 82 10.62 -1.12 6.67
N LEU A 83 10.02 -0.36 5.76
CA LEU A 83 8.69 0.23 5.99
C LEU A 83 7.63 -0.89 6.04
N ASN A 84 7.93 -2.01 6.71
CA ASN A 84 7.03 -3.15 6.86
C ASN A 84 5.83 -2.84 7.74
N ASN A 85 5.86 -1.69 8.41
CA ASN A 85 4.72 -1.09 9.05
C ASN A 85 4.62 0.35 8.56
N LEU A 86 4.16 0.52 7.31
CA LEU A 86 3.24 1.62 7.03
C LEU A 86 1.99 1.34 7.85
N SER A 87 2.06 1.56 9.17
CA SER A 87 0.87 1.65 10.00
C SER A 87 -0.07 2.67 9.35
N ARG A 88 -1.34 2.66 9.74
CA ARG A 88 -2.28 3.75 9.38
C ARG A 88 -1.87 5.14 9.91
N THR A 89 -0.61 5.33 10.27
CA THR A 89 -0.02 6.57 10.74
C THR A 89 0.45 7.39 9.55
N SER A 90 0.15 8.69 9.56
CA SER A 90 0.75 9.62 8.62
C SER A 90 2.26 9.66 8.81
N HIS A 91 3.01 9.46 7.73
CA HIS A 91 4.45 9.67 7.71
C HIS A 91 4.76 11.10 7.30
N ILE A 92 5.79 11.69 7.90
CA ILE A 92 6.27 13.02 7.53
C ILE A 92 7.33 12.86 6.44
N MET A 93 7.07 13.50 5.29
CA MET A 93 8.01 13.64 4.19
C MET A 93 8.61 15.05 4.23
N GLY A 94 9.92 15.15 4.46
CA GLY A 94 10.67 16.40 4.40
C GLY A 94 11.12 16.67 2.97
N ILE A 95 10.95 17.90 2.50
CA ILE A 95 11.33 18.32 1.14
C ILE A 95 12.71 18.99 1.22
N LEU A 96 13.66 18.52 0.41
CA LEU A 96 14.97 19.11 0.21
C LEU A 96 15.15 19.48 -1.25
N ASN A 97 14.97 20.76 -1.57
CA ASN A 97 15.25 21.27 -2.91
C ASN A 97 16.72 21.69 -3.01
N VAL A 98 17.43 21.09 -3.97
CA VAL A 98 18.86 21.30 -4.25
C VAL A 98 18.99 22.01 -5.60
N THR A 99 18.25 23.12 -5.77
CA THR A 99 18.26 23.92 -7.01
C THR A 99 18.88 25.29 -6.77
N PRO A 100 19.72 25.82 -7.69
CA PRO A 100 20.29 27.17 -7.57
C PRO A 100 19.23 28.28 -7.67
N ASP A 101 18.09 27.97 -8.29
CA ASP A 101 16.98 28.85 -8.62
C ASP A 101 15.79 28.73 -7.65
N SER A 102 15.96 28.01 -6.53
CA SER A 102 14.92 27.88 -5.50
C SER A 102 14.50 29.26 -4.95
N PHE A 103 13.33 29.74 -5.33
CA PHE A 103 12.79 31.05 -4.89
C PHE A 103 12.49 31.10 -3.38
N SER A 104 12.35 29.94 -2.71
CA SER A 104 12.01 29.82 -1.29
C SER A 104 13.22 29.74 -0.35
N ASP A 105 14.27 29.02 -0.74
CA ASP A 105 15.41 28.68 0.14
C ASP A 105 16.71 29.39 -0.25
N GLY A 106 16.70 30.16 -1.35
CA GLY A 106 17.81 30.98 -1.80
C GLY A 106 19.10 30.22 -2.11
N GLY A 107 19.00 28.95 -2.52
CA GLY A 107 20.17 28.12 -2.85
C GLY A 107 21.00 27.68 -1.64
N LYS A 108 20.48 27.80 -0.40
CA LYS A 108 21.20 27.46 0.85
C LYS A 108 21.73 26.03 0.89
N TYR A 109 21.10 25.11 0.17
CA TYR A 109 21.43 23.67 0.16
C TYR A 109 22.11 23.19 -1.12
N VAL A 110 22.53 24.10 -2.02
CA VAL A 110 23.34 23.75 -3.20
C VAL A 110 24.68 23.12 -2.79
N ASN A 111 25.19 23.47 -1.61
CA ASN A 111 26.35 22.82 -1.01
C ASN A 111 25.93 21.49 -0.32
N LEU A 112 26.61 20.40 -0.68
CA LEU A 112 26.42 19.07 -0.11
C LEU A 112 26.47 19.04 1.42
N ASP A 113 27.38 19.79 2.05
CA ASP A 113 27.52 19.82 3.51
C ASP A 113 26.30 20.46 4.19
N ASN A 114 25.73 21.50 3.56
CA ASN A 114 24.51 22.14 4.04
C ASN A 114 23.31 21.21 3.86
N ALA A 115 23.21 20.52 2.72
CA ALA A 115 22.17 19.53 2.46
C ALA A 115 22.21 18.38 3.49
N ILE A 116 23.40 17.81 3.75
CA ILE A 116 23.59 16.75 4.75
C ILE A 116 23.24 17.25 6.16
N SER A 117 23.66 18.46 6.52
CA SER A 117 23.35 19.05 7.82
C SER A 117 21.83 19.24 8.00
N HIS A 118 21.13 19.69 6.95
CA HIS A 118 19.68 19.84 6.97
C HIS A 118 18.95 18.49 7.06
N ILE A 119 19.42 17.48 6.34
CA ILE A 119 18.91 16.10 6.44
C ILE A 119 19.03 15.57 7.87
N ARG A 120 20.15 15.82 8.55
CA ARG A 120 20.33 15.41 9.96
C ARG A 120 19.32 16.11 10.87
N LEU A 121 19.09 17.41 10.68
CA LEU A 121 18.06 18.15 11.43
C LEU A 121 16.65 17.58 11.17
N MET A 122 16.32 17.28 9.92
CA MET A 122 15.04 16.67 9.54
C MET A 122 14.85 15.30 10.21
N ARG A 123 15.88 14.45 10.18
CA ARG A 123 15.88 13.16 10.87
C ARG A 123 15.61 13.34 12.37
N ASP A 124 16.33 14.26 13.02
CA ASP A 124 16.19 14.51 14.46
C ASP A 124 14.82 15.13 14.82
N ALA A 125 14.17 15.79 13.86
CA ALA A 125 12.79 16.28 13.96
C ALA A 125 11.70 15.21 13.69
N GLY A 126 12.09 13.96 13.39
CA GLY A 126 11.16 12.84 13.18
C GLY A 126 10.66 12.67 11.74
N VAL A 127 11.34 13.26 10.76
CA VAL A 127 11.04 13.04 9.34
C VAL A 127 11.32 11.58 8.97
N SER A 128 10.33 10.92 8.36
CA SER A 128 10.41 9.49 7.98
C SER A 128 10.90 9.29 6.56
N ILE A 129 10.65 10.25 5.67
CA ILE A 129 10.98 10.20 4.24
C ILE A 129 11.59 11.54 3.85
N ILE A 130 12.62 11.53 3.00
CA ILE A 130 13.21 12.75 2.46
C ILE A 130 13.00 12.72 0.95
N ASP A 131 12.33 13.74 0.42
CA ASP A 131 12.15 13.97 -1.01
C ASP A 131 13.20 14.99 -1.47
N ILE A 132 14.10 14.56 -2.36
CA ILE A 132 15.22 15.37 -2.83
C ILE A 132 14.94 15.80 -4.27
N GLY A 133 14.60 17.08 -4.43
CA GLY A 133 14.33 17.70 -5.74
C GLY A 133 15.57 18.41 -6.29
N GLY A 134 16.07 18.00 -7.46
CA GLY A 134 17.19 18.64 -8.16
C GLY A 134 16.77 19.53 -9.35
N GLU A 135 15.46 19.63 -9.59
CA GLU A 135 14.86 20.41 -10.66
C GLU A 135 13.69 21.20 -10.08
N SER A 136 13.60 22.50 -10.42
CA SER A 136 12.50 23.34 -9.99
C SER A 136 11.26 23.04 -10.83
N THR A 137 10.13 22.79 -10.16
CA THR A 137 8.81 22.53 -10.78
C THR A 137 7.83 23.65 -10.50
#